data_AF-A0A382UGN1-F1
#
_entry.id   AF-A0A382UGN1-F1
#
_cell.length_a   1.000
_cell.length_b   1.000
_cell.length_c   1.000
_cell.angle_alpha   90.00
_cell.angle_beta   90.00
_cell.angle_gamma   90.00
#
_symmetry.space_group_name_H-M   'P 1'
#
loop_
_entity.id
_entity.type
_entity.pdbx_description
1 polymer ?
#
loop_
_entity_poly.entity_id
_entity_poly.type
_entity_poly.pdbx_seq_one_letter_code
_entity_poly.pdbx_strand_id
1 'polypeptide(L)'
;ALSLQKLSLLGCKSVFLEVRRSNLIAQSIYSKFSFVKIGVRNKYYTDNFEDALTMSLNSLQNKEYNIFLKSKLQSLGYVIPTPDTK
;
A
#
# COMPACT_ATOMS: atom_id res chain seq x y z
N ALA A 1 -4.90 0.63 4.48
CA ALA A 1 -4.60 -0.70 5.07
C ALA A 1 -5.71 -1.71 4.77
N LEU A 2 -6.98 -1.45 5.12
CA LEU A 2 -8.11 -2.34 4.79
C LEU A 2 -8.25 -2.63 3.28
N SER A 3 -8.01 -1.64 2.41
CA SER A 3 -8.02 -1.86 0.96
C SER A 3 -6.97 -2.87 0.51
N LEU A 4 -5.78 -2.92 1.14
CA LEU A 4 -4.75 -3.91 0.82
C LEU A 4 -5.21 -5.32 1.17
N GLN A 5 -5.88 -5.49 2.32
CA GLN A 5 -6.45 -6.76 2.72
C GLN A 5 -7.55 -7.21 1.73
N LYS A 6 -8.47 -6.31 1.36
CA LYS A 6 -9.49 -6.60 0.34
C LYS A 6 -8.85 -7.01 -0.99
N LEU A 7 -7.84 -6.28 -1.45
CA LEU A 7 -7.13 -6.59 -2.69
C LEU A 7 -6.41 -7.95 -2.62
N SER A 8 -5.81 -8.28 -1.46
CA SER A 8 -5.19 -9.59 -1.24
C SER A 8 -6.22 -10.72 -1.37
N LEU A 9 -7.38 -10.57 -0.73
CA LEU A 9 -8.49 -11.54 -0.81
C LEU A 9 -9.04 -11.71 -2.23
N LEU A 10 -8.97 -10.66 -3.05
CA LEU A 10 -9.36 -10.71 -4.46
C LEU A 10 -8.28 -11.28 -5.39
N GLY A 11 -7.15 -11.78 -4.86
CA GLY A 11 -6.08 -12.36 -5.66
C GLY A 11 -5.15 -11.33 -6.32
N CYS A 12 -5.21 -10.05 -5.92
CA CYS A 12 -4.33 -9.02 -6.47
C CYS A 12 -2.86 -9.30 -6.10
N LYS A 13 -1.97 -9.25 -7.10
CA LYS A 13 -0.54 -9.55 -6.93
C LYS A 13 0.28 -8.32 -6.56
N SER A 14 -0.06 -7.19 -7.15
CA SER A 14 0.70 -5.95 -7.04
C SER A 14 -0.19 -4.73 -6.93
N VAL A 15 0.21 -3.76 -6.12
CA VAL A 15 -0.45 -2.47 -5.98
C VAL A 15 0.53 -1.36 -6.32
N PHE A 16 0.09 -0.38 -7.08
CA PHE A 16 0.86 0.82 -7.41
C PHE A 16 0.18 2.04 -6.81
N LEU A 17 0.97 3.04 -6.42
CA LEU A 17 0.49 4.34 -6.00
C LEU A 17 1.43 5.45 -6.47
N GLU A 18 0.90 6.65 -6.51
CA GLU A 18 1.64 7.87 -6.75
C GLU A 18 1.51 8.79 -5.54
N VAL A 19 2.63 9.34 -5.11
CA VAL A 19 2.69 10.26 -3.96
C VAL A 19 3.54 11.47 -4.32
N ARG A 20 3.09 12.67 -3.90
CA ARG A 20 3.85 13.91 -3.98
C ARG A 20 5.25 13.74 -3.40
N ARG A 21 6.28 14.21 -4.11
CA ARG A 21 7.67 14.15 -3.64
C ARG A 21 7.86 14.87 -2.31
N SER A 22 7.12 15.95 -2.06
CA SER A 22 7.16 16.71 -0.80
C SER A 22 6.44 16.02 0.37
N ASN A 23 5.52 15.08 0.11
CA ASN A 23 4.72 14.45 1.16
C ASN A 23 5.46 13.29 1.84
N LEU A 24 6.47 13.65 2.64
CA LEU A 24 7.33 12.70 3.36
C LEU A 24 6.56 11.84 4.36
N ILE A 25 5.48 12.38 4.95
CA ILE A 25 4.63 11.66 5.90
C ILE A 25 3.94 10.49 5.19
N ALA A 26 3.30 10.74 4.04
CA ALA A 26 2.65 9.70 3.26
C ALA A 26 3.68 8.67 2.75
N GLN A 27 4.84 9.11 2.26
CA GLN A 27 5.93 8.22 1.84
C GLN A 27 6.39 7.29 2.97
N SER A 28 6.52 7.80 4.20
CA SER A 28 6.86 7.01 5.38
C SER A 28 5.78 5.98 5.69
N ILE A 29 4.50 6.37 5.61
CA ILE A 29 3.36 5.46 5.81
C ILE A 29 3.40 4.33 4.77
N TYR A 30 3.56 4.64 3.48
CA TYR A 30 3.61 3.62 2.43
C TYR A 30 4.80 2.68 2.61
N SER A 31 5.97 3.21 2.99
CA SER A 31 7.16 2.40 3.30
C SER A 31 6.94 1.43 4.46
N LYS A 32 6.19 1.84 5.51
CA LYS A 32 5.80 0.95 6.63
C LYS A 32 4.89 -0.21 6.19
N PHE A 33 4.21 -0.10 5.06
CA PHE A 33 3.44 -1.18 4.44
C PHE A 33 4.21 -1.89 3.31
N SER A 34 5.52 -1.70 3.25
CA SER A 34 6.46 -2.33 2.30
C SER A 34 6.26 -1.88 0.85
N PHE A 35 5.69 -0.70 0.62
CA PHE A 35 5.79 -0.06 -0.70
C PHE A 35 7.21 0.41 -0.94
N VAL A 36 7.72 0.16 -2.15
CA VAL A 36 9.04 0.58 -2.59
C VAL A 36 8.91 1.60 -3.72
N LYS A 37 9.77 2.61 -3.74
CA LYS A 37 9.83 3.56 -4.86
C LYS A 37 10.38 2.85 -6.10
N ILE A 38 9.66 2.94 -7.21
CA ILE A 38 10.04 2.34 -8.50
C ILE A 38 10.27 3.38 -9.60
N GLY A 39 9.90 4.65 -9.37
CA GLY A 39 10.06 5.68 -10.39
C GLY A 39 9.69 7.07 -9.93
N VAL A 40 9.84 8.02 -10.86
CA VAL A 40 9.45 9.42 -10.72
C VAL A 40 8.70 9.83 -11.97
N ARG A 41 7.53 10.47 -11.79
CA ARG A 41 6.82 11.17 -12.85
C ARG A 41 7.05 12.67 -12.68
N ASN A 42 7.79 13.25 -13.61
CA ASN A 42 8.15 14.68 -13.54
C ASN A 42 6.91 15.56 -13.75
N LYS A 43 6.75 16.60 -12.94
CA LYS A 43 5.66 17.59 -13.03
C LYS A 43 4.26 16.97 -13.14
N TYR A 44 4.02 15.89 -12.39
CA TYR A 44 2.78 15.10 -12.49
C TYR A 44 1.57 15.83 -11.93
N TYR A 45 1.73 16.50 -10.78
CA TYR A 45 0.65 17.28 -10.18
C TYR A 45 0.56 18.65 -10.87
N THR A 46 -0.58 18.92 -11.50
CA THR A 46 -0.75 20.09 -12.39
C THR A 46 -0.97 21.41 -11.65
N ASP A 47 -1.27 21.36 -10.36
CA ASP A 47 -1.52 22.54 -9.54
C ASP A 47 -0.24 23.29 -9.18
N ASN A 48 0.87 22.57 -8.96
CA ASN A 48 2.15 23.16 -8.59
C ASN A 48 3.36 22.59 -9.36
N PHE A 49 3.10 21.84 -10.45
CA PHE A 49 4.10 21.14 -11.26
C PHE A 49 5.03 20.23 -10.44
N GLU A 50 4.51 19.67 -9.35
CA GLU A 50 5.30 18.83 -8.48
C GLU A 50 5.45 17.40 -9.04
N ASP A 51 6.63 16.84 -8.85
CA ASP A 51 6.93 15.46 -9.21
C ASP A 51 6.16 14.47 -8.31
N ALA A 52 5.71 13.37 -8.92
CA ALA A 52 5.20 12.23 -8.17
C ALA A 52 6.25 11.13 -8.09
N LEU A 53 6.36 10.50 -6.92
CA LEU A 53 7.04 9.23 -6.76
C LEU A 53 6.04 8.12 -7.06
N THR A 54 6.40 7.22 -7.97
CA THR A 54 5.65 5.98 -8.17
C THR A 54 6.21 4.94 -7.21
N MET A 55 5.34 4.33 -6.41
CA MET A 55 5.69 3.26 -5.47
C MET A 55 4.87 2.01 -5.77
N SER A 56 5.45 0.83 -5.52
CA SER A 56 4.76 -0.45 -5.69
C SER A 56 4.90 -1.39 -4.51
N LEU A 57 3.93 -2.28 -4.38
CA LEU A 57 3.93 -3.41 -3.46
C LEU A 57 3.68 -4.67 -4.30
N ASN A 58 4.66 -5.55 -4.44
CA ASN A 58 4.58 -6.74 -5.32
C ASN A 58 4.35 -8.06 -4.54
N SER A 59 4.25 -7.98 -3.22
CA SER A 59 4.19 -9.14 -2.31
C SER A 59 2.78 -9.42 -1.79
N LEU A 60 1.73 -8.93 -2.45
CA LEU A 60 0.39 -8.98 -1.85
C LEU A 60 -0.17 -10.42 -1.75
N GLN A 61 0.29 -11.34 -2.60
CA GLN A 61 -0.01 -12.78 -2.51
C GLN A 61 1.02 -13.58 -1.69
N ASN A 62 2.08 -12.93 -1.18
CA ASN A 62 3.06 -13.60 -0.33
C ASN A 62 2.44 -13.91 1.04
N LYS A 63 2.61 -15.15 1.52
CA LYS A 63 2.03 -15.60 2.80
C LYS A 63 2.54 -14.81 4.00
N GLU A 64 3.85 -14.54 4.06
CA GLU A 64 4.48 -13.78 5.14
C GLU A 64 3.98 -12.34 5.16
N TYR A 65 3.85 -11.71 3.99
CA TYR A 65 3.28 -10.37 3.88
C TYR A 65 1.82 -10.33 4.37
N ASN A 66 1.02 -11.35 4.06
CA ASN A 66 -0.35 -11.44 4.56
C ASN A 66 -0.43 -11.61 6.08
N ILE A 67 0.49 -12.39 6.68
CA ILE A 67 0.61 -12.49 8.13
C ILE A 67 0.97 -11.12 8.72
N PHE A 68 2.00 -10.46 8.18
CA PHE A 68 2.39 -9.10 8.60
C PHE A 68 1.22 -8.12 8.52
N LEU A 69 0.51 -8.08 7.38
CA LEU A 69 -0.61 -7.18 7.16
C LEU A 69 -1.74 -7.44 8.15
N LYS A 70 -2.04 -8.72 8.43
CA LYS A 70 -3.04 -9.14 9.42
C LYS A 70 -2.68 -8.67 10.82
N SER A 71 -1.45 -8.93 11.27
CA SER A 71 -0.95 -8.50 12.57
C SER A 71 -0.93 -6.98 12.70
N LYS A 72 -0.53 -6.26 11.63
CA LYS A 72 -0.51 -4.80 11.61
C LYS A 72 -1.91 -4.21 11.76
N LEU A 73 -2.89 -4.74 11.02
CA LEU A 73 -4.28 -4.30 11.10
C LEU A 73 -4.87 -4.54 12.50
N GLN A 74 -4.61 -5.70 13.11
CA GLN A 74 -5.03 -5.99 14.48
C GLN A 74 -4.41 -5.02 15.49
N SER A 75 -3.11 -4.70 15.36
CA SER A 75 -2.44 -3.71 16.23
C SER A 75 -3.02 -2.30 16.13
N LEU A 76 -3.68 -1.98 15.01
CA LEU A 76 -4.37 -0.71 14.78
C LEU A 76 -5.84 -0.74 15.21
N GLY A 77 -6.31 -1.83 15.83
CA GLY A 77 -7.68 -2.00 16.30
C GLY A 77 -8.68 -2.46 15.22
N TYR A 78 -8.22 -2.85 14.02
CA TYR A 78 -9.11 -3.37 13.00
C TYR A 78 -9.43 -4.84 13.26
N VAL A 79 -10.73 -5.15 13.39
CA VAL A 79 -11.23 -6.52 13.35
C VAL A 79 -11.21 -6.98 11.90
N ILE A 80 -10.49 -8.07 11.64
CA ILE A 80 -10.40 -8.66 10.31
C ILE A 80 -11.51 -9.69 10.23
N PRO A 81 -12.53 -9.49 9.38
CA PRO A 81 -13.52 -10.53 9.15
C PRO A 81 -12.79 -11.76 8.62
N THR A 82 -12.94 -12.89 9.30
CA THR A 82 -12.68 -14.16 8.63
C THR A 82 -13.64 -14.25 7.45
N PRO A 83 -13.22 -14.75 6.28
CA PRO A 83 -14.18 -15.06 5.23
C PRO A 83 -15.23 -15.98 5.85
N ASP A 84 -16.51 -15.60 5.79
CA ASP A 84 -17.60 -16.46 6.24
C ASP A 84 -17.39 -17.83 5.62
N THR A 85 -17.20 -18.84 6.47
CA THR A 85 -17.38 -20.24 6.10
C THR A 85 -18.85 -20.41 5.76
N LYS A 86 -19.20 -20.17 4.49
CA LYS A 86 -20.38 -20.79 3.90
C LYS A 86 -20.08 -22.26 3.63
#